data_AF-A0A353N5E2-F1
#
_entry.id   AF-A0A353N5E2-F1
#
_cell.length_a   1.000
_cell.length_b   1.000
_cell.length_c   1.000
_cell.angle_alpha   90.00
_cell.angle_beta   90.00
_cell.angle_gamma   90.00
#
_symmetry.space_group_name_H-M   'P 1'
#
loop_
_entity.id
_entity.type
_entity.pdbx_description
1 polymer ?
#
loop_
_entity_poly.entity_id
_entity_poly.type
_entity_poly.pdbx_seq_one_letter_code
_entity_poly.pdbx_strand_id
1 'polypeptide(L)'
;NMESKGFTVAVFNRTVEKVTNFVEGRAKGKNIIGAFSLQELVANLKKPRKVMLMVKAGRPVDDFIELLLPLLEPGDIIIDGGNSHFPDTIRRTKYVEEKGLLYIGTGVSGGEEGALLG
;
A
#
# COMPACT_ATOMS: atom_id res chain seq x y z
N ASN A 1 1.61 -14.90 2.01
CA ASN A 1 2.06 -14.39 0.70
C ASN A 1 3.39 -13.64 0.77
N MET A 2 3.45 -12.30 0.75
CA MET A 2 4.74 -11.57 0.58
C MET A 2 5.80 -11.94 1.63
N GLU A 3 5.44 -11.93 2.91
CA GLU A 3 6.39 -12.24 3.99
C GLU A 3 6.91 -13.69 3.92
N SER A 4 6.03 -14.65 3.64
CA SER A 4 6.41 -16.06 3.43
C SER A 4 7.31 -16.29 2.20
N LYS A 5 7.51 -15.28 1.34
CA LYS A 5 8.47 -15.31 0.22
C LYS A 5 9.77 -14.55 0.55
N GLY A 6 10.01 -14.21 1.81
CA GLY A 6 11.26 -13.60 2.29
C GLY A 6 11.28 -12.06 2.29
N PHE A 7 10.16 -11.40 2.06
CA PHE A 7 10.07 -9.94 2.12
C PHE A 7 9.68 -9.44 3.51
N THR A 8 10.35 -8.40 4.00
CA THR A 8 9.86 -7.62 5.14
C THR A 8 8.77 -6.65 4.67
N VAL A 9 7.62 -6.63 5.35
CA VAL A 9 6.47 -5.79 4.95
C VAL A 9 6.09 -4.85 6.08
N ALA A 10 6.06 -3.56 5.80
CA ALA A 10 5.46 -2.58 6.69
C ALA A 10 3.96 -2.42 6.38
N VAL A 11 3.11 -2.40 7.41
CA VAL A 11 1.65 -2.34 7.27
C VAL A 11 1.08 -1.16 8.04
N PHE A 12 0.06 -0.52 7.47
CA PHE A 12 -0.63 0.61 8.07
C PHE A 12 -2.14 0.47 7.82
N ASN A 13 -2.93 0.96 8.77
CA ASN A 13 -4.36 1.14 8.58
C ASN A 13 -4.83 2.35 9.40
N ARG A 14 -5.82 3.10 8.89
CA ARG A 14 -6.36 4.30 9.56
C ARG A 14 -6.86 4.02 10.98
N THR A 15 -7.48 2.87 11.20
CA THR A 15 -7.85 2.38 12.53
C THR A 15 -6.67 1.61 13.11
N VAL A 16 -5.98 2.23 14.06
CA VAL A 16 -4.76 1.72 14.71
C VAL A 16 -4.96 0.33 15.32
N GLU A 17 -6.12 0.09 15.95
CA GLU A 17 -6.43 -1.21 16.55
C GLU A 17 -6.31 -2.39 15.56
N LYS A 18 -6.62 -2.17 14.27
CA LYS A 18 -6.45 -3.22 13.24
C LYS A 18 -4.98 -3.57 13.01
N VAL A 19 -4.07 -2.59 13.15
CA VAL A 19 -2.63 -2.82 13.05
C VAL A 19 -2.17 -3.64 14.25
N THR A 20 -2.51 -3.21 15.46
CA THR A 20 -2.17 -3.92 16.70
C THR A 20 -2.65 -5.37 16.67
N ASN A 21 -3.95 -5.59 16.41
CA ASN A 21 -4.55 -6.92 16.36
C ASN A 21 -3.89 -7.82 15.30
N PHE A 22 -3.44 -7.24 14.18
CA PHE A 22 -2.77 -8.01 13.14
C PHE A 22 -1.35 -8.41 13.55
N VAL A 23 -0.56 -7.45 14.02
CA VAL A 23 0.85 -7.65 14.45
C VAL A 23 0.93 -8.60 15.65
N GLU A 24 0.05 -8.46 16.63
CA GLU A 24 0.02 -9.32 17.82
C GLU A 24 -0.66 -10.67 17.56
N GLY A 25 -1.49 -10.75 16.52
CA GLY A 25 -2.19 -11.96 16.10
C GLY A 25 -1.46 -12.70 14.98
N ARG A 26 -2.04 -12.69 13.77
CA ARG A 26 -1.60 -13.52 12.64
C ARG A 26 -0.19 -13.21 12.13
N ALA A 27 0.33 -12.01 12.42
CA ALA A 27 1.67 -11.58 12.04
C ALA A 27 2.72 -11.74 13.15
N LYS A 28 2.34 -12.25 14.33
CA LYS A 28 3.26 -12.43 15.45
C LYS A 28 4.43 -13.33 15.07
N GLY A 29 5.66 -12.86 15.32
CA GLY A 29 6.90 -13.57 15.00
C GLY A 29 7.27 -13.58 13.51
N LYS A 30 6.56 -12.83 12.66
CA LYS A 30 6.87 -12.68 11.23
C LYS A 30 7.63 -11.38 10.95
N ASN A 31 8.19 -11.27 9.76
CA ASN A 31 8.88 -10.06 9.30
C ASN A 31 7.88 -8.97 8.85
N ILE A 32 6.97 -8.60 9.74
CA ILE A 32 5.93 -7.60 9.51
C ILE A 32 6.09 -6.47 10.53
N ILE A 33 6.20 -5.24 10.04
CA ILE A 33 6.36 -4.04 10.85
C ILE A 33 5.02 -3.30 10.87
N GLY A 34 4.41 -3.16 12.05
CA GLY A 34 3.21 -2.34 12.21
C GLY A 34 3.58 -0.87 12.29
N ALA A 35 2.99 -0.04 11.42
CA ALA A 35 3.13 1.40 11.46
C ALA A 35 1.81 2.05 11.91
N PHE A 36 1.92 3.06 12.76
CA PHE A 36 0.80 3.79 13.36
C PHE A 36 0.57 5.17 12.73
N SER A 37 1.42 5.54 11.77
CA SER A 37 1.27 6.71 10.92
C SER A 37 1.80 6.42 9.51
N LEU A 38 1.39 7.24 8.53
CA LEU A 38 1.95 7.13 7.17
C LEU A 38 3.43 7.51 7.13
N GLN A 39 3.87 8.44 7.98
CA GLN A 39 5.26 8.83 8.14
C GLN A 39 6.11 7.65 8.60
N GLU A 40 5.64 6.93 9.62
CA GLU A 40 6.29 5.72 10.11
C GLU A 40 6.29 4.60 9.07
N LEU A 41 5.18 4.43 8.33
CA LEU A 41 5.12 3.46 7.24
C LEU A 41 6.22 3.77 6.21
N VAL A 42 6.26 5.00 5.71
CA VAL A 42 7.20 5.46 4.68
C VAL A 42 8.66 5.40 5.15
N ALA A 43 8.92 5.69 6.43
CA ALA A 43 10.25 5.60 7.03
C ALA A 43 10.79 4.15 7.09
N ASN A 44 9.90 3.16 7.19
CA ASN A 44 10.26 1.75 7.21
C ASN A 44 10.45 1.13 5.80
N LEU A 45 10.22 1.89 4.73
CA LEU A 45 10.37 1.40 3.36
C LEU A 45 11.75 1.70 2.77
N LYS A 46 12.35 0.71 2.12
CA LYS A 46 13.57 0.90 1.32
C LYS A 46 13.27 1.73 0.09
N LYS A 47 14.19 2.65 -0.27
CA LYS A 47 14.14 3.40 -1.53
C LYS A 47 14.54 2.52 -2.74
N PRO A 48 13.94 2.72 -3.93
CA PRO A 48 12.72 3.48 -4.15
C PRO A 48 11.54 2.81 -3.43
N ARG A 49 10.76 3.61 -2.69
CA ARG A 49 9.68 3.14 -1.82
C ARG A 49 8.54 2.59 -2.65
N LYS A 50 7.90 1.53 -2.14
CA LYS A 50 6.81 0.82 -2.83
C LYS A 50 5.63 0.75 -1.87
N VAL A 51 4.60 1.54 -2.14
CA VAL A 51 3.41 1.63 -1.27
C VAL A 51 2.22 1.00 -2.00
N MET A 52 1.75 -0.14 -1.49
CA MET A 52 0.57 -0.82 -2.04
C MET A 52 -0.70 -0.44 -1.28
N LEU A 53 -1.70 0.04 -2.01
CA LEU A 53 -3.01 0.42 -1.52
C LEU A 53 -3.99 -0.75 -1.70
N MET A 54 -4.54 -1.23 -0.59
CA MET A 54 -5.60 -2.23 -0.53
C MET A 54 -6.82 -1.64 0.18
N VAL A 55 -7.39 -0.59 -0.41
CA VAL A 55 -8.52 0.16 0.15
C VAL A 55 -9.74 0.11 -0.78
N LYS A 56 -10.89 0.54 -0.28
CA LYS A 56 -12.11 0.61 -1.11
C LYS A 56 -11.88 1.56 -2.29
N ALA A 57 -12.28 1.11 -3.49
CA ALA A 57 -12.19 1.88 -4.72
C ALA A 57 -12.93 3.23 -4.64
N GLY A 58 -12.51 4.17 -5.48
CA GLY A 58 -13.02 5.55 -5.51
C GLY A 58 -12.26 6.48 -4.57
N ARG A 59 -12.99 7.41 -3.94
CA ARG A 59 -12.45 8.52 -3.13
C ARG A 59 -11.38 8.12 -2.10
N PRO A 60 -11.49 7.00 -1.37
CA PRO A 60 -10.46 6.62 -0.41
C PRO A 60 -9.06 6.46 -1.03
N VAL A 61 -8.96 5.95 -2.26
CA VAL A 61 -7.67 5.83 -2.95
C VAL A 61 -7.08 7.23 -3.22
N ASP A 62 -7.91 8.17 -3.69
CA ASP A 62 -7.47 9.55 -3.96
C ASP A 62 -7.02 10.25 -2.67
N ASP A 63 -7.75 10.10 -1.57
CA ASP A 63 -7.37 10.67 -0.28
C ASP A 63 -6.03 10.11 0.22
N PHE A 64 -5.77 8.81 0.02
CA PHE A 64 -4.48 8.19 0.36
C PHE A 64 -3.33 8.66 -0.52
N ILE A 65 -3.58 8.88 -1.82
CA ILE A 65 -2.57 9.46 -2.72
C ILE A 65 -2.15 10.83 -2.18
N GLU A 66 -3.10 11.72 -1.87
CA GLU A 66 -2.80 13.06 -1.33
C GLU A 66 -1.99 13.02 -0.04
N LEU A 67 -2.30 12.08 0.86
CA LEU A 67 -1.55 11.92 2.11
C LEU A 67 -0.12 11.38 1.90
N LEU A 68 0.11 10.60 0.84
CA LEU A 68 1.40 10.01 0.52
C LEU A 68 2.31 10.95 -0.26
N LEU A 69 1.76 11.78 -1.15
CA LEU A 69 2.53 12.72 -1.97
C LEU A 69 3.59 13.53 -1.18
N PRO A 70 3.29 14.15 -0.03
CA PRO A 70 4.29 14.93 0.71
C PRO A 70 5.33 14.09 1.46
N LEU A 71 5.14 12.77 1.53
CA LEU A 71 6.02 11.84 2.27
C LEU A 71 6.97 11.07 1.33
N LEU A 72 6.64 11.03 0.04
CA LEU A 72 7.40 10.29 -0.97
C LEU A 72 8.38 11.23 -1.70
N GLU A 73 9.39 10.61 -2.30
CA GLU A 73 10.41 11.31 -3.08
C GLU A 73 10.36 10.87 -4.54
N PRO A 74 10.86 11.69 -5.49
CA PRO A 74 10.86 11.33 -6.90
C PRO A 74 11.40 9.92 -7.18
N GLY A 75 10.67 9.16 -7.98
CA GLY A 75 10.96 7.74 -8.27
C GLY A 75 10.34 6.71 -7.31
N ASP A 76 9.72 7.14 -6.21
CA ASP A 76 8.90 6.26 -5.37
C ASP A 76 7.60 5.84 -6.10
N ILE A 77 7.04 4.69 -5.71
CA ILE A 77 5.98 3.99 -6.43
C ILE A 77 4.73 3.82 -5.55
N ILE A 78 3.58 4.26 -6.07
CA ILE A 78 2.25 3.95 -5.51
C ILE A 78 1.60 2.86 -6.36
N ILE A 79 1.12 1.80 -5.71
CA ILE A 79 0.49 0.64 -6.36
C ILE A 79 -0.97 0.54 -5.87
N ASP A 80 -1.96 0.70 -6.74
CA ASP A 80 -3.37 0.46 -6.43
C ASP A 80 -3.72 -1.01 -6.75
N GLY A 81 -3.87 -1.82 -5.70
CA GLY A 81 -4.26 -3.22 -5.78
C GLY A 81 -5.77 -3.45 -5.69
N GLY A 82 -6.56 -2.37 -5.61
CA GLY A 82 -8.01 -2.43 -5.51
C GLY A 82 -8.70 -2.62 -6.86
N ASN A 83 -10.03 -2.82 -6.80
CA ASN A 83 -10.88 -2.93 -7.99
C ASN A 83 -11.32 -1.54 -8.48
N SER A 84 -10.36 -0.66 -8.75
CA SER A 84 -10.62 0.69 -9.29
C SER A 84 -11.09 0.64 -10.74
N HIS A 85 -11.97 1.57 -11.12
CA HIS A 85 -12.40 1.73 -12.51
C HIS A 85 -11.23 2.27 -13.35
N PHE A 86 -10.94 1.66 -14.50
CA PHE A 86 -9.73 1.97 -15.27
C PHE A 86 -9.52 3.46 -15.66
N PRO A 87 -10.57 4.30 -15.91
CA PRO A 87 -10.37 5.72 -16.15
C PRO A 87 -9.84 6.48 -14.92
N ASP A 88 -10.18 6.03 -13.70
CA ASP A 88 -9.60 6.58 -12.48
C ASP A 88 -8.11 6.27 -12.40
N THR A 89 -7.71 5.04 -12.76
CA THR A 89 -6.30 4.66 -12.84
C THR A 89 -5.55 5.53 -13.85
N ILE A 90 -6.11 5.80 -15.04
CA ILE A 90 -5.50 6.68 -16.04
C ILE A 90 -5.33 8.10 -15.49
N ARG A 91 -6.35 8.65 -14.83
CA ARG A 91 -6.30 9.98 -14.21
C ARG A 91 -5.24 10.04 -13.10
N ARG A 92 -5.20 9.04 -12.22
CA ARG A 92 -4.25 8.96 -11.10
C ARG A 92 -2.82 8.78 -11.57
N THR A 93 -2.61 7.98 -12.60
CA THR A 93 -1.28 7.77 -13.19
C THR A 93 -0.69 9.09 -13.66
N LYS A 94 -1.43 9.84 -14.49
CA LYS A 94 -1.00 11.17 -14.96
C LYS A 94 -0.72 12.12 -13.79
N TYR A 95 -1.65 12.19 -12.84
CA TYR A 95 -1.52 13.09 -11.69
C TYR A 95 -0.29 12.79 -10.81
N VAL A 96 -0.02 11.51 -10.54
CA VAL A 96 1.11 11.08 -9.72
C VAL A 96 2.44 11.25 -10.47
N GLU A 97 2.48 11.00 -11.77
CA GLU A 97 3.64 11.25 -12.63
C GLU A 97 3.99 12.73 -12.73
N GLU A 98 2.99 13.63 -12.80
CA GLU A 98 3.19 15.09 -12.73
C GLU A 98 3.86 15.55 -11.42
N LYS A 99 3.80 14.74 -10.35
CA LYS A 99 4.48 14.97 -9.07
C LYS A 99 5.86 14.29 -8.99
N GLY A 100 6.32 13.65 -10.06
CA GLY A 100 7.62 12.97 -10.12
C GLY A 100 7.63 11.56 -9.52
N LEU A 101 6.47 10.99 -9.24
CA LEU A 101 6.31 9.64 -8.68
C LEU A 101 5.81 8.67 -9.76
N LEU A 102 5.90 7.36 -9.48
CA LEU A 102 5.41 6.32 -10.36
C LEU A 102 4.09 5.74 -9.83
N TYR A 103 3.20 5.34 -10.74
CA TYR A 103 1.90 4.76 -10.38
C TYR A 103 1.66 3.44 -11.11
N ILE A 104 1.16 2.44 -10.38
CA ILE A 104 0.78 1.15 -10.93
C ILE A 104 -0.66 0.84 -10.51
N GLY A 105 -1.59 0.75 -11.46
CA GLY A 105 -2.87 0.10 -11.22
C GLY A 105 -2.78 -1.39 -11.51
N THR A 106 -3.06 -2.24 -10.54
CA THR A 106 -3.01 -3.70 -10.69
C THR A 106 -4.25 -4.36 -10.12
N GLY A 107 -4.99 -5.10 -10.95
CA GLY A 107 -6.10 -5.92 -10.47
C GLY A 107 -5.57 -7.17 -9.75
N VAL A 108 -6.14 -7.49 -8.58
CA VAL A 108 -5.84 -8.73 -7.85
C VAL A 108 -7.10 -9.58 -7.79
N SER A 109 -7.01 -10.83 -8.26
CA SER A 109 -8.10 -11.81 -8.26
C SER A 109 -7.68 -13.08 -7.51
N GLY A 110 -8.66 -13.88 -7.04
CA GLY A 110 -8.42 -15.11 -6.27
C GLY A 110 -9.03 -15.14 -4.87
N GLY A 111 -9.71 -14.07 -4.44
CA GLY A 111 -10.34 -13.99 -3.12
C GLY A 111 -9.32 -14.03 -1.97
N GLU A 112 -9.79 -14.29 -0.75
CA GLU A 112 -8.92 -14.30 0.44
C GLU A 112 -7.86 -15.41 0.38
N GLU A 113 -8.22 -16.59 -0.12
CA GLU A 113 -7.32 -17.73 -0.24
C GLU A 113 -6.23 -17.49 -1.29
N GLY A 114 -6.60 -17.04 -2.49
CA GLY A 114 -5.63 -16.67 -3.52
C GLY A 114 -4.71 -15.53 -3.08
N ALA A 115 -5.23 -14.54 -2.37
CA ALA A 115 -4.40 -13.49 -1.78
C ALA A 115 -3.37 -14.05 -0.78
N LEU A 116 -3.70 -15.11 -0.04
CA LEU A 116 -2.81 -15.73 0.95
C LEU A 116 -1.77 -16.65 0.31
N LEU A 117 -2.20 -17.51 -0.61
CA LEU A 117 -1.44 -18.65 -1.13
C LEU A 117 -0.77 -18.39 -2.49
N GLY A 118 -1.34 -17.49 -3.30
CA GLY A 118 -0.95 -17.27 -4.70
C GLY A 118 -1.85 -18.04 -5.64
#